data_AF-A0A1L7WF13-F1
#
_entry.id   AF-A0A1L7WF13-F1
#
_cell.length_a   1.000
_cell.length_b   1.000
_cell.length_c   1.000
_cell.angle_alpha   90.00
_cell.angle_beta   90.00
_cell.angle_gamma   90.00
#
_symmetry.space_group_name_H-M   'P 1'
#
loop_
_entity.id
_entity.type
_entity.pdbx_description
1 polymer ?
#
loop_
_entity_poly.entity_id
_entity_poly.type
_entity_poly.pdbx_seq_one_letter_code
_entity_poly.pdbx_strand_id
1 'polypeptide(L)'
;MPFHAAGDHAPRSERNVHNRAVSSYAPSIKALAYSRERLRKNDDRGENMLLATMTTTPGLPTLRGVEAEKEAILKMLPAYLLLDKYDKAGRLVQDTMRVHSVSELKLESARIAYLSAASTAENGAARLGDEVIHLASGFQIAGFAHVVGCLWPPEDAVCVEIAKGFYGTLFKGDIETMDEDVALALHEAVSAVREMECDQPLKWAQFVHYGA
;
A
#
# COMPACT_ATOMS: atom_id res chain seq x y z
N MET A 1 -1.03 -4.28 -15.36
CA MET A 1 -2.12 -3.43 -15.89
C MET A 1 -3.10 -3.13 -14.76
N PRO A 2 -3.44 -1.85 -14.50
CA PRO A 2 -4.37 -1.46 -13.44
C PRO A 2 -5.84 -1.69 -13.87
N PHE A 3 -6.35 -2.90 -13.66
CA PHE A 3 -7.73 -3.23 -14.07
C PHE A 3 -8.80 -2.36 -13.37
N HIS A 4 -8.52 -1.86 -12.17
CA HIS A 4 -9.38 -0.94 -11.44
C HIS A 4 -9.55 0.40 -12.17
N ALA A 5 -8.59 0.78 -13.02
CA ALA A 5 -8.66 1.97 -13.84
C ALA A 5 -9.13 1.68 -15.29
N ALA A 6 -9.61 0.48 -15.60
CA ALA A 6 -10.07 0.18 -16.97
C ALA A 6 -11.35 0.95 -17.32
N GLY A 7 -11.39 1.56 -18.51
CA GLY A 7 -12.58 2.25 -19.05
C GLY A 7 -12.26 3.63 -19.60
N ASP A 8 -13.29 4.46 -19.66
CA ASP A 8 -13.23 5.82 -20.20
C ASP A 8 -12.86 6.84 -19.12
N HIS A 9 -11.87 7.68 -19.44
CA HIS A 9 -11.32 8.75 -18.60
C HIS A 9 -11.44 10.14 -19.25
N ALA A 10 -12.31 10.29 -20.25
CA ALA A 10 -12.70 11.63 -20.69
C ALA A 10 -13.20 12.46 -19.48
N PRO A 11 -13.01 13.79 -19.48
CA PRO A 11 -13.44 14.64 -18.36
C PRO A 11 -14.89 14.36 -17.97
N ARG A 12 -15.12 14.12 -16.66
CA ARG A 12 -16.43 13.75 -16.06
C ARG A 12 -17.00 12.38 -16.47
N SER A 13 -16.23 11.53 -17.16
CA SER A 13 -16.70 10.18 -17.47
C SER A 13 -16.72 9.32 -16.21
N GLU A 14 -17.86 8.67 -15.98
CA GLU A 14 -18.05 7.65 -14.95
C GLU A 14 -17.94 6.23 -15.51
N ARG A 15 -17.66 6.10 -16.81
CA ARG A 15 -17.64 4.81 -17.52
C ARG A 15 -16.30 4.07 -17.36
N ASN A 16 -15.88 3.89 -16.11
CA ASN A 16 -14.70 3.12 -15.75
C ASN A 16 -14.97 2.21 -14.54
N VAL A 17 -14.09 1.24 -14.34
CA VAL A 17 -14.21 0.25 -13.26
C VAL A 17 -14.14 0.93 -11.89
N HIS A 18 -13.28 1.94 -11.74
CA HIS A 18 -13.09 2.67 -10.48
C HIS A 18 -14.43 3.18 -9.93
N ASN A 19 -15.27 3.82 -10.74
CA ASN A 19 -16.59 4.31 -10.27
C ASN A 19 -17.64 3.22 -10.01
N ARG A 20 -17.34 1.95 -10.31
CA ARG A 20 -18.32 0.85 -10.23
C ARG A 20 -17.94 -0.23 -9.22
N ALA A 21 -16.68 -0.29 -8.81
CA ALA A 21 -16.19 -1.34 -7.94
C ALA A 21 -15.00 -0.88 -7.11
N VAL A 22 -15.01 -1.25 -5.83
CA VAL A 22 -13.82 -1.27 -4.98
C VAL A 22 -13.00 -2.50 -5.37
N SER A 23 -11.74 -2.29 -5.77
CA SER A 23 -10.89 -3.35 -6.31
C SER A 23 -9.83 -3.78 -5.30
N SER A 24 -9.72 -5.10 -5.09
CA SER A 24 -8.61 -5.76 -4.40
C SER A 24 -8.03 -6.84 -5.32
N TYR A 25 -6.71 -7.03 -5.26
CA TYR A 25 -5.98 -8.02 -6.03
C TYR A 25 -5.48 -9.17 -5.14
N ALA A 26 -5.21 -10.31 -5.74
CA ALA A 26 -4.53 -11.41 -5.08
C ALA A 26 -3.37 -11.91 -5.96
N PRO A 27 -2.13 -12.00 -5.44
CA PRO A 27 -1.00 -12.54 -6.19
C PRO A 27 -1.23 -14.00 -6.64
N SER A 28 -1.96 -14.77 -5.83
CA SER A 28 -2.37 -16.14 -6.12
C SER A 28 -3.58 -16.55 -5.27
N ILE A 29 -4.27 -17.62 -5.67
CA ILE A 29 -5.34 -18.24 -4.87
C ILE A 29 -4.81 -18.67 -3.49
N LYS A 30 -3.56 -19.16 -3.43
CA LYS A 30 -2.95 -19.59 -2.16
C LYS A 30 -2.73 -18.40 -1.22
N ALA A 31 -2.26 -17.27 -1.75
CA ALA A 31 -2.07 -16.05 -0.98
C ALA A 31 -3.42 -15.48 -0.49
N LEU A 32 -4.45 -15.51 -1.34
CA LEU A 32 -5.81 -15.12 -0.94
C LEU A 32 -6.37 -16.02 0.17
N ALA A 33 -6.25 -17.35 0.02
CA ALA A 33 -6.69 -18.29 1.04
C ALA A 33 -5.95 -18.08 2.37
N TYR A 34 -4.64 -17.82 2.30
CA TYR A 34 -3.82 -17.50 3.46
C TYR A 34 -4.29 -16.20 4.15
N SER A 35 -4.49 -15.10 3.40
CA SER A 35 -5.02 -13.85 3.96
C SER A 35 -6.36 -14.06 4.65
N ARG A 36 -7.31 -14.79 4.03
CA ARG A 36 -8.62 -15.10 4.63
C ARG A 36 -8.54 -15.90 5.91
N GLU A 37 -7.66 -16.90 5.96
CA GLU A 37 -7.45 -17.70 7.16
C GLU A 37 -6.86 -16.85 8.31
N ARG A 38 -6.00 -15.89 7.98
CA ARG A 38 -5.38 -15.00 8.97
C ARG A 38 -6.36 -14.00 9.54
N LEU A 39 -7.20 -13.38 8.71
CA LEU A 39 -8.26 -12.49 9.17
C LEU A 39 -9.15 -13.17 10.22
N ARG A 40 -9.58 -14.40 9.92
CA ARG A 40 -10.35 -15.24 10.87
C ARG A 40 -9.64 -15.51 12.20
N LYS A 41 -8.32 -15.61 12.21
CA LYS A 41 -7.53 -15.87 13.44
C LYS A 41 -7.23 -14.60 14.24
N ASN A 42 -7.23 -13.44 13.60
CA ASN A 42 -6.94 -12.15 14.23
C ASN A 42 -8.18 -11.47 14.80
N ASP A 43 -9.36 -11.74 14.24
CA ASP A 43 -10.65 -11.32 14.80
C ASP A 43 -10.83 -11.80 16.26
N ASP A 44 -10.28 -12.96 16.59
CA ASP A 44 -10.26 -13.53 17.95
C ASP A 44 -9.28 -12.82 18.93
N ARG A 45 -8.36 -11.97 18.45
CA ARG A 45 -7.25 -11.42 19.26
C ARG A 45 -7.35 -9.93 19.59
N GLY A 46 -8.34 -9.20 19.07
CA GLY A 46 -8.80 -7.88 19.51
C GLY A 46 -7.84 -6.69 19.43
N GLU A 47 -6.53 -6.85 19.55
CA GLU A 47 -5.64 -5.72 19.78
C GLU A 47 -4.26 -5.97 19.15
N ASN A 48 -3.97 -5.21 18.09
CA ASN A 48 -2.65 -4.70 17.67
C ASN A 48 -2.57 -4.67 16.14
N MET A 49 -3.06 -3.58 15.54
CA MET A 49 -2.75 -3.27 14.16
C MET A 49 -1.28 -2.85 14.05
N LEU A 50 -0.44 -3.73 13.49
CA LEU A 50 0.89 -3.34 13.07
C LEU A 50 0.85 -2.88 11.62
N LEU A 51 1.04 -1.59 11.41
CA LEU A 51 1.26 -1.02 10.09
C LEU A 51 2.75 -1.04 9.77
N ALA A 52 3.13 -1.75 8.69
CA ALA A 52 4.48 -1.64 8.15
C ALA A 52 4.52 -0.57 7.05
N THR A 53 5.37 0.45 7.21
CA THR A 53 5.64 1.43 6.15
C THR A 53 7.07 1.36 5.66
N MET A 54 7.22 1.43 4.34
CA MET A 54 8.50 1.55 3.66
C MET A 54 8.58 2.92 3.03
N THR A 55 9.45 3.77 3.57
CA THR A 55 9.52 5.18 3.20
C THR A 55 10.60 5.43 2.13
N THR A 56 11.48 4.46 1.83
CA THR A 56 12.53 4.63 0.82
C THR A 56 12.62 3.52 -0.22
N THR A 57 13.09 3.92 -1.40
CA THR A 57 13.27 3.09 -2.59
C THR A 57 14.76 2.83 -2.85
N PRO A 58 15.19 1.57 -3.06
CA PRO A 58 16.51 1.25 -3.58
C PRO A 58 16.81 1.92 -4.93
N GLY A 59 17.97 2.61 -5.07
CA GLY A 59 18.44 3.14 -6.35
C GLY A 59 17.95 4.53 -6.76
N LEU A 60 17.11 5.20 -5.97
CA LEU A 60 16.71 6.61 -6.20
C LEU A 60 17.22 7.53 -5.09
N PRO A 61 17.44 8.83 -5.37
CA PRO A 61 17.63 9.83 -4.33
C PRO A 61 16.46 9.78 -3.35
N THR A 62 16.72 9.96 -2.06
CA THR A 62 15.68 10.13 -1.04
C THR A 62 14.67 11.18 -1.51
N LEU A 63 13.45 10.75 -1.79
CA LEU A 63 12.38 11.61 -2.29
C LEU A 63 12.04 12.65 -1.22
N ARG A 64 11.87 13.92 -1.62
CA ARG A 64 11.71 15.04 -0.68
C ARG A 64 10.38 15.00 0.08
N GLY A 65 9.38 14.28 -0.45
CA GLY A 65 8.07 14.10 0.21
C GLY A 65 8.01 13.01 1.28
N VAL A 66 9.03 12.15 1.36
CA VAL A 66 9.02 10.95 2.21
C VAL A 66 8.96 11.28 3.70
N GLU A 67 9.71 12.28 4.15
CA GLU A 67 9.67 12.72 5.55
C GLU A 67 8.31 13.34 5.91
N ALA A 68 7.72 14.11 4.99
CA ALA A 68 6.40 14.69 5.20
C ALA A 68 5.30 13.62 5.24
N GLU A 69 5.40 12.60 4.39
CA GLU A 69 4.53 11.44 4.40
C GLU A 69 4.69 10.67 5.70
N LYS A 70 5.93 10.33 6.09
CA LYS A 70 6.26 9.69 7.36
C LYS A 70 5.70 10.46 8.54
N GLU A 71 5.94 11.75 8.66
CA GLU A 71 5.39 12.57 9.76
C GLU A 71 3.86 12.58 9.80
N ALA A 72 3.20 12.67 8.63
CA ALA A 72 1.74 12.65 8.56
C ALA A 72 1.19 11.30 9.04
N ILE A 73 1.81 10.21 8.60
CA ILE A 73 1.46 8.84 8.96
C ILE A 73 1.69 8.61 10.47
N LEU A 74 2.85 8.98 10.99
CA LEU A 74 3.22 8.78 12.40
C LEU A 74 2.27 9.49 13.37
N LYS A 75 1.70 10.63 12.99
CA LYS A 75 0.70 11.35 13.80
C LYS A 75 -0.64 10.63 13.88
N MET A 76 -0.94 9.73 12.93
CA MET A 76 -2.24 9.07 12.82
C MET A 76 -2.23 7.64 13.39
N LEU A 77 -1.07 7.09 13.75
CA LEU A 77 -0.94 5.68 14.11
C LEU A 77 -0.76 5.43 15.61
N PRO A 78 -1.56 4.53 16.21
CA PRO A 78 -1.35 4.11 17.59
C PRO A 78 -0.14 3.16 17.75
N ALA A 79 0.18 2.36 16.72
CA ALA A 79 1.34 1.48 16.67
C ALA A 79 1.80 1.27 15.22
N TYR A 80 3.11 1.25 14.97
CA TYR A 80 3.69 1.13 13.63
C TYR A 80 5.06 0.44 13.65
N LEU A 81 5.43 -0.17 12.52
CA LEU A 81 6.76 -0.70 12.24
C LEU A 81 7.32 0.03 11.01
N LEU A 82 8.35 0.84 11.20
CA LEU A 82 9.12 1.37 10.08
C LEU A 82 10.11 0.31 9.62
N LEU A 83 10.03 -0.08 8.35
CA LEU A 83 11.02 -0.95 7.71
C LEU A 83 12.12 -0.10 7.05
N ASP A 84 12.55 0.95 7.76
CA ASP A 84 13.64 1.83 7.35
C ASP A 84 14.98 1.25 7.79
N LYS A 85 16.01 1.38 6.95
CA LYS A 85 17.38 1.02 7.32
C LYS A 85 18.24 2.26 7.43
N TYR A 86 19.14 2.27 8.40
CA TYR A 86 20.05 3.37 8.67
C TYR A 86 21.50 2.89 8.58
N ASP A 87 22.40 3.72 8.03
CA ASP A 87 23.83 3.45 8.11
C ASP A 87 24.37 3.74 9.52
N LYS A 88 25.65 3.42 9.72
CA LYS A 88 26.35 3.69 10.98
C LYS A 88 26.42 5.19 11.35
N ALA A 89 26.12 6.08 10.41
CA ALA A 89 26.09 7.52 10.62
C ALA A 89 24.66 8.05 10.90
N GLY A 90 23.67 7.17 11.03
CA GLY A 90 22.28 7.54 11.30
C GLY A 90 21.54 8.11 10.09
N ARG A 91 22.10 7.98 8.87
CA ARG A 91 21.42 8.38 7.64
C ARG A 91 20.57 7.22 7.16
N LEU A 92 19.37 7.53 6.66
CA LEU A 92 18.53 6.54 6.02
C LEU A 92 19.27 6.01 4.79
N VAL A 93 19.46 4.71 4.73
CA VAL A 93 20.13 4.03 3.62
C VAL A 93 19.23 2.97 3.04
N GLN A 94 19.40 2.78 1.75
CA GLN A 94 18.74 1.75 0.96
C GLN A 94 18.76 0.38 1.66
N ASP A 95 17.57 -0.15 1.92
CA ASP A 95 17.41 -1.57 2.19
C ASP A 95 16.90 -2.30 0.95
N THR A 96 17.70 -3.24 0.46
CA THR A 96 17.18 -4.25 -0.47
C THR A 96 16.49 -5.30 0.39
N MET A 97 15.29 -4.98 0.86
CA MET A 97 14.54 -5.92 1.68
C MET A 97 14.05 -7.04 0.78
N ARG A 98 14.82 -8.14 0.75
CA ARG A 98 14.48 -9.31 -0.08
C ARG A 98 13.17 -9.89 0.44
N VAL A 99 12.29 -10.31 -0.46
CA VAL A 99 11.03 -11.02 -0.15
C VAL A 99 11.24 -12.12 0.91
N HIS A 100 12.37 -12.83 0.82
CA HIS A 100 12.86 -13.78 1.82
C HIS A 100 12.87 -13.21 3.25
N SER A 101 13.52 -12.06 3.47
CA SER A 101 13.68 -11.45 4.78
C SER A 101 12.34 -10.99 5.36
N VAL A 102 11.43 -10.53 4.51
CA VAL A 102 10.06 -10.18 4.91
C VAL A 102 9.30 -11.42 5.35
N SER A 103 9.36 -12.49 4.56
CA SER A 103 8.64 -13.75 4.85
C SER A 103 9.11 -14.43 6.14
N GLU A 104 10.31 -14.12 6.63
CA GLU A 104 10.83 -14.60 7.92
C GLU A 104 10.34 -13.78 9.11
N LEU A 105 9.82 -12.56 8.89
CA LEU A 105 9.15 -11.77 9.92
C LEU A 105 7.86 -12.48 10.30
N LYS A 106 7.88 -13.32 11.33
CA LYS A 106 6.68 -13.95 11.88
C LYS A 106 5.89 -12.94 12.70
N LEU A 107 5.17 -12.05 12.02
CA LEU A 107 4.38 -11.01 12.65
C LEU A 107 2.93 -11.50 12.81
N GLU A 108 2.64 -12.10 13.97
CA GLU A 108 1.33 -12.69 14.24
C GLU A 108 0.19 -11.66 14.28
N SER A 109 0.49 -10.43 14.70
CA SER A 109 -0.49 -9.34 14.83
C SER A 109 -0.48 -8.36 13.64
N ALA A 110 0.37 -8.56 12.63
CA ALA A 110 0.40 -7.67 11.48
C ALA A 110 -0.88 -7.77 10.64
N ARG A 111 -1.49 -6.63 10.29
CA ARG A 111 -2.70 -6.58 9.47
C ARG A 111 -2.48 -5.88 8.12
N ILE A 112 -1.82 -4.73 8.12
CA ILE A 112 -1.67 -3.88 6.93
C ILE A 112 -0.20 -3.56 6.68
N ALA A 113 0.27 -3.80 5.46
CA ALA A 113 1.52 -3.26 4.96
C ALA A 113 1.21 -2.16 3.95
N TYR A 114 1.73 -0.95 4.14
CA TYR A 114 1.58 0.15 3.21
C TYR A 114 2.94 0.51 2.63
N LEU A 115 3.10 0.19 1.35
CA LEU A 115 4.36 0.34 0.63
C LEU A 115 4.32 1.67 -0.13
N SER A 116 4.57 2.74 0.62
CA SER A 116 4.57 4.15 0.17
C SER A 116 5.51 4.41 -1.01
N ALA A 117 6.63 3.67 -1.09
CA ALA A 117 7.58 3.80 -2.17
C ALA A 117 7.95 2.42 -2.70
N ALA A 118 7.26 1.95 -3.75
CA ALA A 118 7.67 0.74 -4.43
C ALA A 118 9.08 0.94 -5.03
N SER A 119 9.95 -0.04 -4.84
CA SER A 119 11.19 -0.27 -5.61
C SER A 119 10.90 -0.13 -7.11
N THR A 120 11.11 1.06 -7.67
CA THR A 120 10.82 1.29 -9.10
C THR A 120 11.91 2.12 -9.80
N ALA A 121 13.13 2.14 -9.25
CA ALA A 121 14.23 2.96 -9.76
C ALA A 121 14.88 2.44 -11.05
N GLU A 122 14.89 1.14 -11.32
CA GLU A 122 15.77 0.57 -12.37
C GLU A 122 15.09 -0.35 -13.41
N ASN A 123 13.80 -0.65 -13.31
CA ASN A 123 13.18 -1.65 -14.18
C ASN A 123 11.93 -1.13 -14.91
N GLY A 124 11.78 -1.48 -16.19
CA GLY A 124 10.64 -1.05 -17.02
C GLY A 124 9.29 -1.52 -16.47
N ALA A 125 8.21 -0.82 -16.83
CA ALA A 125 6.86 -0.94 -16.26
C ALA A 125 6.27 -2.36 -16.15
N ALA A 126 6.63 -3.28 -17.07
CA ALA A 126 6.20 -4.68 -16.98
C ALA A 126 6.85 -5.44 -15.80
N ARG A 127 8.13 -5.19 -15.54
CA ARG A 127 8.87 -5.80 -14.43
C ARG A 127 8.44 -5.24 -13.07
N LEU A 128 8.03 -3.97 -13.03
CA LEU A 128 7.55 -3.31 -11.80
C LEU A 128 6.22 -3.91 -11.33
N GLY A 129 5.30 -4.22 -12.25
CA GLY A 129 4.07 -4.94 -11.93
C GLY A 129 4.34 -6.31 -11.31
N ASP A 130 5.32 -7.06 -11.85
CA ASP A 130 5.73 -8.34 -11.28
C ASP A 130 6.36 -8.15 -9.89
N GLU A 131 7.19 -7.13 -9.68
CA GLU A 131 7.88 -6.90 -8.40
C GLU A 131 6.91 -6.59 -7.25
N VAL A 132 5.87 -5.78 -7.49
CA VAL A 132 4.83 -5.51 -6.49
C VAL A 132 4.08 -6.78 -6.11
N ILE A 133 3.81 -7.68 -7.08
CA ILE A 133 3.20 -8.99 -6.82
C ILE A 133 4.10 -9.85 -5.92
N HIS A 134 5.41 -9.87 -6.19
CA HIS A 134 6.38 -10.62 -5.39
C HIS A 134 6.52 -10.06 -3.96
N LEU A 135 6.54 -8.72 -3.81
CA LEU A 135 6.57 -8.05 -2.50
C LEU A 135 5.27 -8.29 -1.73
N ALA A 136 4.11 -8.06 -2.35
CA ALA A 136 2.82 -8.30 -1.74
C ALA A 136 2.68 -9.77 -1.28
N SER A 137 3.18 -10.72 -2.08
CA SER A 137 3.25 -12.13 -1.67
C SER A 137 4.15 -12.33 -0.45
N GLY A 138 5.31 -11.67 -0.39
CA GLY A 138 6.22 -11.73 0.75
C GLY A 138 5.60 -11.23 2.05
N PHE A 139 4.95 -10.06 2.00
CA PHE A 139 4.22 -9.48 3.13
C PHE A 139 3.02 -10.36 3.52
N GLN A 140 2.29 -10.90 2.56
CA GLN A 140 1.20 -11.84 2.87
C GLN A 140 1.73 -13.09 3.57
N ILE A 141 2.84 -13.68 3.12
CA ILE A 141 3.49 -14.82 3.80
C ILE A 141 3.99 -14.45 5.20
N ALA A 142 4.50 -13.23 5.39
CA ALA A 142 4.95 -12.71 6.68
C ALA A 142 3.81 -12.50 7.68
N GLY A 143 2.57 -12.46 7.20
CA GLY A 143 1.38 -12.40 8.04
C GLY A 143 0.46 -11.22 7.79
N PHE A 144 0.80 -10.29 6.89
CA PHE A 144 -0.04 -9.13 6.57
C PHE A 144 -1.22 -9.56 5.70
N ALA A 145 -2.45 -9.40 6.19
CA ALA A 145 -3.64 -9.74 5.42
C ALA A 145 -3.86 -8.80 4.23
N HIS A 146 -3.51 -7.52 4.41
CA HIS A 146 -3.65 -6.46 3.41
C HIS A 146 -2.30 -5.83 3.08
N VAL A 147 -2.06 -5.59 1.80
CA VAL A 147 -0.88 -4.88 1.30
C VAL A 147 -1.33 -3.79 0.33
N VAL A 148 -0.95 -2.55 0.60
CA VAL A 148 -1.14 -1.42 -0.32
C VAL A 148 0.20 -1.09 -0.97
N GLY A 149 0.22 -0.80 -2.26
CA GLY A 149 1.44 -0.40 -2.97
C GLY A 149 1.17 0.31 -4.29
N CYS A 150 2.27 0.68 -4.98
CA CYS A 150 2.24 1.41 -6.25
C CYS A 150 2.76 0.53 -7.40
N LEU A 151 2.06 0.49 -8.53
CA LEU A 151 2.45 -0.29 -9.72
C LEU A 151 3.65 0.29 -10.50
N TRP A 152 3.93 1.58 -10.35
CA TRP A 152 5.03 2.30 -10.99
C TRP A 152 5.54 3.43 -10.06
N PRO A 153 6.64 4.14 -10.38
CA PRO A 153 7.17 5.17 -9.50
C PRO A 153 6.14 6.28 -9.28
N PRO A 154 5.80 6.59 -8.01
CA PRO A 154 4.85 7.64 -7.73
C PRO A 154 5.49 9.03 -7.72
N GLU A 155 4.64 10.06 -7.81
CA GLU A 155 5.00 11.45 -7.58
C GLU A 155 4.73 11.81 -6.11
N ASP A 156 5.73 12.42 -5.45
CA ASP A 156 5.75 12.70 -4.00
C ASP A 156 4.46 13.34 -3.47
N ALA A 157 3.95 14.37 -4.15
CA ALA A 157 2.76 15.10 -3.68
C ALA A 157 1.51 14.22 -3.67
N VAL A 158 1.38 13.32 -4.64
CA VAL A 158 0.24 12.43 -4.76
C VAL A 158 0.30 11.33 -3.68
N CYS A 159 1.48 10.77 -3.41
CA CYS A 159 1.65 9.80 -2.31
C CYS A 159 1.20 10.36 -0.97
N VAL A 160 1.61 11.59 -0.65
CA VAL A 160 1.25 12.24 0.61
C VAL A 160 -0.27 12.36 0.75
N GLU A 161 -0.97 12.76 -0.31
CA GLU A 161 -2.44 12.91 -0.27
C GLU A 161 -3.16 11.55 -0.20
N ILE A 162 -2.67 10.53 -0.92
CA ILE A 162 -3.22 9.17 -0.81
C ILE A 162 -3.02 8.62 0.59
N ALA A 163 -1.81 8.75 1.17
CA ALA A 163 -1.52 8.27 2.51
C ALA A 163 -2.42 8.95 3.55
N LYS A 164 -2.52 10.29 3.51
CA LYS A 164 -3.41 11.05 4.41
C LYS A 164 -4.87 10.62 4.27
N GLY A 165 -5.37 10.47 3.04
CA GLY A 165 -6.74 10.02 2.78
C GLY A 165 -6.97 8.61 3.32
N PHE A 166 -6.06 7.70 3.01
CA PHE A 166 -6.13 6.29 3.41
C PHE A 166 -6.15 6.12 4.93
N TYR A 167 -5.16 6.66 5.64
CA TYR A 167 -5.14 6.57 7.11
C TYR A 167 -6.25 7.41 7.75
N GLY A 168 -6.59 8.55 7.14
CA GLY A 168 -7.70 9.38 7.58
C GLY A 168 -9.04 8.64 7.55
N THR A 169 -9.33 7.84 6.53
CA THR A 169 -10.53 6.98 6.50
C THR A 169 -10.39 5.81 7.48
N LEU A 170 -9.25 5.12 7.47
CA LEU A 170 -9.04 3.92 8.28
C LEU A 170 -9.15 4.18 9.80
N PHE A 171 -8.75 5.37 10.27
CA PHE A 171 -8.80 5.75 11.69
C PHE A 171 -9.98 6.66 12.07
N LYS A 172 -10.91 6.91 11.14
CA LYS A 172 -12.19 7.59 11.45
C LYS A 172 -13.28 6.63 11.95
N GLY A 173 -13.16 5.33 11.68
CA GLY A 173 -14.06 4.28 12.16
C GLY A 173 -13.53 3.55 13.40
N ASP A 174 -14.40 2.77 14.06
CA ASP A 174 -13.98 1.87 15.14
C ASP A 174 -13.08 0.75 14.58
N ILE A 175 -12.00 0.41 15.30
CA ILE A 175 -10.92 -0.51 14.88
C ILE A 175 -11.43 -1.95 14.61
N GLU A 176 -12.68 -2.25 14.98
CA GLU A 176 -13.24 -3.59 14.97
C GLU A 176 -13.60 -4.11 13.56
N THR A 177 -13.87 -3.25 12.54
CA THR A 177 -14.34 -3.70 11.19
C THR A 177 -13.35 -3.49 10.04
N MET A 178 -12.06 -3.71 10.26
CA MET A 178 -11.02 -3.22 9.32
C MET A 178 -10.96 -3.84 7.91
N ASP A 179 -11.43 -5.07 7.66
CA ASP A 179 -10.93 -5.82 6.48
C ASP A 179 -11.52 -5.34 5.13
N GLU A 180 -12.83 -5.13 5.06
CA GLU A 180 -13.47 -4.50 3.90
C GLU A 180 -13.13 -3.00 3.83
N ASP A 181 -12.89 -2.39 5.00
CA ASP A 181 -12.55 -0.97 5.14
C ASP A 181 -11.18 -0.63 4.56
N VAL A 182 -10.21 -1.55 4.49
CA VAL A 182 -8.89 -1.25 3.91
C VAL A 182 -8.99 -0.95 2.41
N ALA A 183 -9.68 -1.81 1.66
CA ALA A 183 -9.83 -1.64 0.21
C ALA A 183 -10.67 -0.38 -0.09
N LEU A 184 -11.71 -0.15 0.72
CA LEU A 184 -12.56 1.03 0.63
C LEU A 184 -11.78 2.32 0.94
N ALA A 185 -10.98 2.34 2.01
CA ALA A 185 -10.15 3.49 2.39
C ALA A 185 -9.17 3.87 1.27
N LEU A 186 -8.57 2.88 0.61
CA LEU A 186 -7.71 3.15 -0.54
C LEU A 186 -8.53 3.70 -1.72
N HIS A 187 -9.68 3.09 -2.00
CA HIS A 187 -10.58 3.54 -3.05
C HIS A 187 -11.02 5.00 -2.87
N GLU A 188 -11.40 5.39 -1.66
CA GLU A 188 -11.79 6.77 -1.33
C GLU A 188 -10.62 7.75 -1.48
N ALA A 189 -9.43 7.40 -0.97
CA ALA A 189 -8.24 8.22 -1.13
C ALA A 189 -7.89 8.44 -2.61
N VAL A 190 -7.94 7.37 -3.41
CA VAL A 190 -7.71 7.45 -4.87
C VAL A 190 -8.80 8.27 -5.55
N SER A 191 -10.05 8.15 -5.13
CA SER A 191 -11.16 8.96 -5.66
C SER A 191 -10.94 10.45 -5.41
N ALA A 192 -10.52 10.85 -4.20
CA ALA A 192 -10.22 12.24 -3.86
C ALA A 192 -9.08 12.81 -4.72
N VAL A 193 -8.00 12.04 -4.91
CA VAL A 193 -6.90 12.45 -5.81
C VAL A 193 -7.35 12.52 -7.27
N ARG A 194 -8.17 11.57 -7.72
CA ARG A 194 -8.73 11.57 -9.07
C ARG A 194 -9.57 12.81 -9.35
N GLU A 195 -10.28 13.36 -8.37
CA GLU A 195 -11.02 14.62 -8.55
C GLU A 195 -10.09 15.81 -8.83
N MET A 196 -8.89 15.82 -8.22
CA MET A 196 -7.88 16.86 -8.42
C MET A 196 -7.08 16.66 -9.73
N GLU A 197 -6.80 15.40 -10.09
CA GLU A 197 -5.93 15.00 -11.21
C GLU A 197 -6.72 14.22 -12.28
N CYS A 198 -7.93 14.69 -12.60
CA CYS A 198 -8.91 13.94 -13.39
C CYS A 198 -8.48 13.61 -14.82
N ASP A 199 -7.56 14.41 -15.38
CA ASP A 199 -6.98 14.26 -16.72
C ASP A 199 -5.68 13.44 -16.72
N GLN A 200 -5.21 13.01 -15.55
CA GLN A 200 -3.93 12.31 -15.38
C GLN A 200 -4.09 10.96 -14.66
N PRO A 201 -4.73 9.95 -15.29
CA PRO A 201 -4.86 8.60 -14.73
C PRO A 201 -3.57 7.96 -14.22
N LEU A 202 -2.42 8.29 -14.84
CA LEU A 202 -1.13 7.76 -14.41
C LEU A 202 -0.73 8.19 -12.98
N LYS A 203 -1.28 9.28 -12.45
CA LYS A 203 -1.01 9.73 -11.09
C LYS A 203 -1.76 8.92 -10.03
N TRP A 204 -3.02 8.59 -10.28
CA TRP A 204 -3.89 7.94 -9.28
C TRP A 204 -4.12 6.44 -9.53
N ALA A 205 -4.01 5.95 -10.76
CA ALA A 205 -4.25 4.53 -11.09
C ALA A 205 -3.11 3.58 -10.69
N GLN A 206 -2.05 4.11 -10.09
CA GLN A 206 -0.90 3.33 -9.66
C GLN A 206 -1.15 2.59 -8.35
N PHE A 207 -2.05 3.10 -7.52
CA PHE A 207 -2.28 2.59 -6.18
C PHE A 207 -3.16 1.35 -6.23
N VAL A 208 -2.68 0.27 -5.62
CA VAL A 208 -3.35 -1.03 -5.62
C VAL A 208 -3.36 -1.63 -4.22
N HIS A 209 -4.46 -2.29 -3.90
CA HIS A 209 -4.62 -3.09 -2.70
C HIS A 209 -4.54 -4.58 -3.05
N TYR A 210 -3.82 -5.34 -2.25
CA TYR A 210 -3.78 -6.80 -2.29
C TYR A 210 -4.28 -7.35 -0.97
N GLY A 211 -5.37 -8.11 -0.99
CA GLY A 211 -5.95 -8.64 0.23
C GLY A 211 -7.26 -9.39 0.01
N ALA A 212 -7.79 -9.89 1.11
CA ALA A 212 -9.05 -10.62 1.15
C ALA A 212 -10.18 -9.77 1.71
#